data_AF-A0A8S9KHC9-F1
#
_entry.id   AF-A0A8S9KHC9-F1
#
_cell.length_a   1.000
_cell.length_b   1.000
_cell.length_c   1.000
_cell.angle_alpha   90.00
_cell.angle_beta   90.00
_cell.angle_gamma   90.00
#
_symmetry.space_group_name_H-M   'P 1'
#
loop_
_entity.id
_entity.type
_entity.pdbx_description
1 polymer ?
#
loop_
_entity_poly.entity_id
_entity_poly.type
_entity_poly.pdbx_seq_one_letter_code
_entity_poly.pdbx_strand_id
1 'polypeptide(L)'
;MRQRFNGFRGIKFFGRGVSLKGNTYWCATDSLKQIAHTVCFDFTRMRFRGLQTLPFPPYRFEHLVILSCVRDEKLSVLLQSRESLVVDIWISDTLDEQKVLWSKFLRVCMFSTFFFNTEYIIILRSKRTSLGAPLSYNTKK
;
A
#
# COMPACT_ATOMS: atom_id res chain seq x y z
N MET A 1 -17.47 -12.71 -6.57
CA MET A 1 -17.69 -13.79 -5.57
C MET A 1 -17.61 -13.17 -4.17
N ARG A 2 -18.73 -13.10 -3.43
CA ARG A 2 -18.79 -12.56 -2.06
C ARG A 2 -18.67 -13.71 -1.06
N GLN A 3 -17.47 -14.05 -0.62
CA GLN A 3 -17.31 -14.97 0.51
C GLN A 3 -17.44 -14.19 1.82
N ARG A 4 -18.40 -14.63 2.65
CA ARG A 4 -18.79 -14.01 3.91
C ARG A 4 -17.93 -14.64 5.01
N PHE A 5 -16.85 -13.97 5.40
CA PHE A 5 -16.01 -14.41 6.52
C PHE A 5 -16.54 -13.81 7.83
N ASN A 6 -16.97 -14.67 8.75
CA ASN A 6 -17.66 -14.31 10.01
C ASN A 6 -16.75 -13.70 11.11
N GLY A 7 -15.55 -13.22 10.79
CA GLY A 7 -14.57 -12.78 11.79
C GLY A 7 -14.55 -11.27 12.10
N PHE A 8 -15.19 -10.42 11.29
CA PHE A 8 -14.99 -8.98 11.35
C PHE A 8 -16.31 -8.20 11.18
N ARG A 9 -17.19 -8.25 12.18
CA ARG A 9 -18.40 -7.40 12.18
C ARG A 9 -17.97 -5.93 12.21
N GLY A 10 -18.41 -5.16 11.21
CA GLY A 10 -18.18 -3.71 11.15
C GLY A 10 -16.92 -3.26 10.41
N ILE A 11 -16.04 -4.18 9.98
CA ILE A 11 -14.84 -3.83 9.21
C ILE A 11 -15.13 -3.92 7.71
N LYS A 12 -14.75 -2.88 6.98
CA LYS A 12 -14.84 -2.84 5.51
C LYS A 12 -13.45 -2.69 4.91
N PHE A 13 -13.19 -3.38 3.81
CA PHE A 13 -11.94 -3.23 3.09
C PHE A 13 -11.95 -1.93 2.28
N PHE A 14 -10.83 -1.23 2.28
CA PHE A 14 -10.62 0.05 1.61
C PHE A 14 -9.51 -0.08 0.58
N GLY A 15 -9.72 0.51 -0.60
CA GLY A 15 -8.75 0.50 -1.70
C GLY A 15 -8.60 -0.87 -2.37
N ARG A 16 -7.56 -0.98 -3.21
CA ARG A 16 -7.20 -2.22 -3.91
C ARG A 16 -6.36 -3.11 -3.00
N GLY A 17 -6.65 -4.42 -3.01
CA GLY A 17 -5.81 -5.40 -2.33
C GLY A 17 -4.44 -5.55 -2.99
N VAL A 18 -3.43 -5.81 -2.18
CA VAL A 18 -2.05 -5.97 -2.61
C VAL A 18 -1.57 -7.36 -2.24
N SER A 19 -1.02 -8.08 -3.22
CA SER A 19 -0.48 -9.42 -3.01
C SER A 19 1.01 -9.36 -2.67
N LEU A 20 1.42 -10.07 -1.64
CA LEU A 20 2.79 -10.16 -1.17
C LEU A 20 3.06 -11.54 -0.57
N LYS A 21 4.11 -12.22 -1.04
CA LYS A 21 4.53 -13.55 -0.55
C LYS A 21 3.37 -14.55 -0.47
N GLY A 22 2.51 -14.58 -1.49
CA GLY A 22 1.37 -15.51 -1.57
C GLY A 22 0.16 -15.13 -0.71
N ASN A 23 0.22 -14.04 0.06
CA ASN A 23 -0.89 -13.51 0.85
C ASN A 23 -1.44 -12.21 0.23
N THR A 24 -2.67 -11.85 0.56
CA THR A 24 -3.25 -10.58 0.09
C THR A 24 -3.60 -9.67 1.26
N TYR A 25 -3.27 -8.40 1.13
CA TYR A 25 -3.39 -7.37 2.15
C TYR A 25 -4.33 -6.26 1.68
N TRP A 26 -5.12 -5.72 2.60
CA TRP A 26 -6.00 -4.56 2.36
C TRP A 26 -5.90 -3.58 3.51
N CYS A 27 -6.14 -2.30 3.23
CA CYS A 27 -6.54 -1.37 4.27
C CYS A 27 -7.97 -1.70 4.73
N ALA A 28 -8.26 -1.42 5.99
CA ALA A 28 -9.52 -1.72 6.63
C ALA A 28 -10.03 -0.48 7.37
N THR A 29 -11.31 -0.18 7.20
CA THR A 29 -12.01 0.85 7.98
C THR A 29 -12.73 0.23 9.16
N ASP A 30 -12.73 0.93 10.29
CA ASP A 30 -13.57 0.60 11.44
C ASP A 30 -15.04 1.02 11.25
N SER A 31 -15.85 0.83 12.30
CA SER A 31 -17.26 1.25 12.33
C SER A 31 -17.46 2.76 12.22
N LEU A 32 -16.44 3.53 12.62
CA LEU A 32 -16.39 4.99 12.51
C LEU A 32 -15.87 5.46 11.16
N LYS A 33 -15.74 4.55 10.18
CA LYS A 33 -15.32 4.88 8.82
C LYS A 33 -13.89 5.43 8.76
N GLN A 34 -13.05 5.07 9.73
CA GLN A 34 -11.66 5.52 9.82
C GLN A 34 -10.71 4.44 9.33
N ILE A 35 -9.75 4.82 8.48
CA ILE A 35 -8.71 3.90 7.98
C ILE A 35 -7.63 3.80 9.06
N ALA A 36 -7.67 2.72 9.85
CA ALA A 36 -6.78 2.53 11.00
C ALA A 36 -6.01 1.21 10.97
N HIS A 37 -6.43 0.27 10.13
CA HIS A 37 -5.90 -1.08 10.13
C HIS A 37 -5.55 -1.58 8.73
N THR A 38 -4.70 -2.60 8.70
CA THR A 38 -4.55 -3.51 7.57
C THR A 38 -5.05 -4.89 7.97
N VAL A 39 -5.56 -5.63 6.99
CA VAL A 39 -6.00 -7.01 7.13
C VAL A 39 -5.30 -7.85 6.07
N CYS A 40 -4.92 -9.07 6.45
CA CYS A 40 -4.24 -10.01 5.58
C CYS A 40 -5.11 -11.27 5.43
N PHE A 41 -5.30 -11.76 4.21
CA PHE A 41 -5.79 -13.11 3.97
C PHE A 41 -4.59 -14.02 3.74
N ASP A 42 -4.42 -14.99 4.64
CA ASP A 42 -3.38 -16.01 4.58
C ASP A 42 -3.91 -17.19 3.77
N PHE A 43 -3.40 -17.37 2.54
CA PHE A 43 -3.83 -18.46 1.67
C PHE A 43 -3.31 -19.82 2.15
N THR A 44 -2.19 -19.85 2.86
CA THR A 44 -1.63 -21.10 3.41
C THR A 44 -2.50 -21.65 4.52
N ARG A 45 -3.01 -20.77 5.39
CA ARG A 45 -3.90 -21.13 6.50
C ARG A 45 -5.39 -20.97 6.17
N MET A 46 -5.71 -20.63 4.92
CA MET A 46 -7.05 -20.33 4.40
C MET A 46 -7.90 -19.45 5.32
N ARG A 47 -7.29 -18.44 5.96
CA ARG A 47 -7.97 -17.59 6.94
C ARG A 47 -7.46 -16.17 6.92
N PHE A 48 -8.28 -15.25 7.38
CA PHE A 48 -7.81 -13.92 7.69
C PHE A 48 -6.92 -13.92 8.92
N ARG A 49 -5.83 -13.16 8.85
CA ARG A 49 -5.03 -12.77 10.01
C ARG A 49 -5.74 -11.62 10.74
N GLY A 50 -5.38 -11.43 12.00
CA GLY A 50 -5.90 -10.33 12.82
C GLY A 50 -5.62 -8.95 12.21
N LEU A 51 -6.35 -7.95 12.69
CA LEU A 51 -6.14 -6.56 12.29
C LEU A 51 -4.79 -6.06 12.77
N GLN A 52 -4.06 -5.41 11.87
CA GLN A 52 -2.76 -4.82 12.15
C GLN A 52 -2.89 -3.30 12.08
N THR A 53 -2.51 -2.59 13.13
CA THR A 53 -2.63 -1.13 13.17
C THR A 53 -1.70 -0.49 12.14
N LEU A 54 -2.21 0.54 11.46
CA LEU A 54 -1.44 1.36 10.54
C LEU A 54 -0.46 2.27 11.30
N PRO A 55 0.62 2.75 10.67
CA PRO A 55 1.64 3.57 11.33
C PRO A 55 1.19 4.97 11.75
N PHE A 56 -0.07 5.30 11.55
CA PHE A 56 -0.59 6.64 11.64
C PHE A 56 -1.94 6.65 12.35
N PRO A 57 -2.30 7.78 13.00
CA PRO A 57 -3.58 7.90 13.68
C PRO A 57 -4.76 7.53 12.78
N PRO A 58 -5.86 6.99 13.33
CA PRO A 58 -7.08 6.79 12.56
C PRO A 58 -7.50 8.08 11.84
N TYR A 59 -7.61 8.03 10.51
CA TYR A 59 -8.01 9.18 9.69
C TYR A 59 -9.33 8.94 8.97
N ARG A 60 -10.07 10.03 8.76
CA ARG A 60 -11.32 10.04 7.99
C ARG A 60 -11.05 10.13 6.48
N PHE A 61 -12.12 9.93 5.70
CA PHE A 61 -12.15 9.83 4.23
C PHE A 61 -11.57 11.02 3.42
N GLU A 62 -11.09 12.07 4.08
CA GLU A 62 -10.44 13.23 3.45
C GLU A 62 -8.99 12.95 3.05
N HIS A 63 -8.44 11.80 3.44
CA HIS A 63 -7.09 11.39 3.10
C HIS A 63 -7.07 10.31 2.02
N LEU A 64 -6.13 10.42 1.09
CA LEU A 64 -5.80 9.35 0.18
C LEU A 64 -4.86 8.36 0.89
N VAL A 65 -5.30 7.11 1.04
CA VAL A 65 -4.49 6.01 1.58
C VAL A 65 -4.28 4.97 0.49
N ILE A 66 -3.02 4.71 0.13
CA ILE A 66 -2.67 3.70 -0.87
C ILE A 66 -1.72 2.67 -0.27
N LEU A 67 -2.16 1.41 -0.26
CA LEU A 67 -1.31 0.26 0.05
C LEU A 67 -0.58 -0.21 -1.22
N SER A 68 0.68 -0.60 -1.08
CA SER A 68 1.53 -1.09 -2.16
C SER A 68 2.59 -2.06 -1.64
N CYS A 69 3.37 -2.66 -2.55
CA CYS A 69 4.56 -3.46 -2.24
C CYS A 69 5.83 -2.73 -2.67
N VAL A 70 6.87 -2.93 -1.88
CA VAL A 70 8.23 -2.45 -2.15
C VAL A 70 9.10 -3.68 -2.38
N ARG A 71 9.62 -3.77 -3.62
CA ARG A 71 10.52 -4.86 -4.08
C ARG A 71 9.95 -6.27 -3.88
N ASP A 72 8.62 -6.42 -3.85
CA ASP A 72 7.92 -7.68 -3.55
C ASP A 72 8.35 -8.35 -2.23
N GLU A 73 8.91 -7.57 -1.31
CA GLU A 73 9.41 -8.03 -0.01
C GLU A 73 8.67 -7.39 1.17
N LYS A 74 8.30 -6.11 1.01
CA LYS A 74 7.73 -5.27 2.06
C LYS A 74 6.43 -4.63 1.60
N LEU A 75 5.57 -4.29 2.55
CA LEU A 75 4.43 -3.42 2.31
C LEU A 75 4.85 -1.95 2.43
N SER A 76 4.14 -1.08 1.72
CA SER A 76 4.23 0.36 1.92
C SER A 76 2.84 0.97 1.94
N VAL A 77 2.67 2.01 2.76
CA VAL A 77 1.46 2.83 2.75
C VAL A 77 1.83 4.27 2.47
N LEU A 78 1.20 4.83 1.45
CA LEU A 78 1.21 6.26 1.18
C LEU A 78 -0.02 6.88 1.80
N LEU A 79 0.18 7.94 2.59
CA LEU A 79 -0.85 8.77 3.18
C LEU A 79 -0.68 10.20 2.63
N GLN A 80 -1.70 10.70 1.93
CA GLN A 80 -1.73 12.08 1.45
C GLN A 80 -2.93 12.80 2.04
N SER A 81 -2.68 13.93 2.71
CA SER A 81 -3.71 14.84 3.19
C SER A 81 -4.17 15.78 2.08
N ARG A 82 -5.50 15.97 1.96
CA ARG A 82 -6.09 16.99 1.10
C ARG A 82 -5.79 18.41 1.58
N GLU A 83 -5.63 18.61 2.88
CA GLU A 83 -5.50 19.94 3.48
C GLU A 83 -4.04 20.40 3.56
N SER A 84 -3.14 19.52 4.01
CA SER A 84 -1.76 19.92 4.31
C SER A 84 -0.79 19.81 3.13
N LEU A 85 -1.22 19.24 1.99
CA LEU A 85 -0.35 18.90 0.85
C LEU A 85 0.88 18.05 1.24
N VAL A 86 0.85 17.43 2.42
CA VAL A 86 1.90 16.54 2.91
C VAL A 86 1.60 15.11 2.46
N VAL A 87 2.65 14.46 1.97
CA VAL A 87 2.67 13.05 1.62
C VAL A 87 3.63 12.33 2.54
N ASP A 88 3.11 11.40 3.33
CA ASP A 88 3.90 10.50 4.15
C ASP A 88 3.93 9.11 3.50
N ILE A 89 5.12 8.53 3.39
CA ILE A 89 5.33 7.16 2.94
C ILE A 89 5.91 6.36 4.09
N TRP A 90 5.22 5.27 4.41
CA TRP A 90 5.60 4.31 5.42
C TRP A 90 5.93 2.98 4.77
N ILE A 91 6.93 2.28 5.30
CA ILE A 91 7.33 0.95 4.82
C ILE A 91 7.28 -0.01 6.00
N SER A 92 6.87 -1.25 5.75
CA SER A 92 6.94 -2.30 6.78
C SER A 92 8.39 -2.76 6.98
N ASP A 93 8.86 -2.83 8.21
CA ASP A 93 10.23 -3.29 8.51
C ASP A 93 10.33 -4.80 8.35
N THR A 94 9.46 -5.51 9.07
CA THR A 94 9.31 -6.96 9.04
C THR A 94 7.83 -7.32 9.02
N LEU A 95 7.50 -8.36 8.25
CA LEU A 95 6.19 -8.99 8.26
C LEU A 95 6.28 -10.20 9.16
N ASP A 96 6.30 -9.96 10.47
CA ASP A 96 6.17 -11.06 11.42
C ASP A 96 4.72 -11.60 11.39
N GLU A 97 4.54 -12.86 11.79
CA GLU A 97 3.24 -13.51 11.71
C GLU A 97 2.16 -12.80 12.54
N GLN A 98 2.59 -12.13 13.61
CA GLN A 98 1.70 -11.55 14.61
C GLN A 98 1.61 -10.03 14.52
N LYS A 99 2.66 -9.36 14.03
CA LYS A 99 2.71 -7.89 14.01
C LYS A 99 3.43 -7.34 12.79
N VAL A 100 2.80 -6.37 12.12
CA VAL A 100 3.47 -5.56 11.11
C VAL A 100 4.03 -4.31 11.78
N LEU A 101 5.36 -4.20 11.78
CA LEU A 101 6.04 -2.98 12.20
C LEU A 101 6.24 -2.06 11.01
N TRP A 102 6.07 -0.77 11.23
CA TRP A 102 6.14 0.25 10.20
C TRP A 102 7.15 1.32 10.59
N SER A 103 7.95 1.75 9.63
CA SER A 103 8.87 2.87 9.74
C SER A 103 8.51 3.95 8.71
N LYS A 104 8.69 5.22 9.10
CA LYS A 104 8.49 6.33 8.16
C LYS A 104 9.69 6.38 7.24
N PHE A 105 9.44 6.21 5.94
CA PHE A 105 10.49 6.24 4.93
C PHE A 105 10.70 7.64 4.37
N LEU A 106 9.61 8.35 4.07
CA LEU A 106 9.68 9.66 3.45
C LEU A 106 8.52 10.54 3.88
N ARG A 107 8.79 11.83 4.05
CA ARG A 107 7.80 12.89 4.17
C ARG A 107 8.11 13.95 3.12
N VAL A 108 7.13 14.29 2.29
CA VAL A 108 7.25 15.32 1.25
C VAL A 108 6.15 16.34 1.44
N CYS A 109 6.51 17.63 1.46
CA CYS A 109 5.54 18.72 1.37
C CYS A 109 5.40 19.10 -0.11
N MET A 110 4.20 19.01 -0.67
CA MET A 110 3.93 19.46 -2.02
C MET A 110 3.56 20.93 -2.05
N PHE A 111 4.06 21.65 -3.06
CA PHE A 111 3.75 23.07 -3.28
C PHE A 111 2.45 23.27 -4.09
N SER A 112 1.79 22.20 -4.52
CA SER A 112 0.56 22.23 -5.31
C SER A 112 -0.30 20.99 -5.04
N THR A 113 -1.60 21.08 -5.30
CA THR A 113 -2.66 20.06 -5.06
C THR A 113 -2.56 18.82 -5.96
N PHE A 114 -1.36 18.45 -6.43
CA PHE A 114 -1.15 17.22 -7.17
C PHE A 114 -1.52 16.02 -6.30
N PHE A 115 -2.73 15.49 -6.49
CA PHE A 115 -3.13 14.22 -5.92
C PHE A 115 -2.43 13.10 -6.66
N PHE A 116 -1.71 12.26 -5.94
CA PHE A 116 -1.18 11.05 -6.55
C PHE A 116 -2.36 10.12 -6.89
N ASN A 117 -2.80 10.13 -8.15
CA ASN A 117 -3.68 9.08 -8.63
C ASN A 117 -2.94 7.74 -8.56
N THR A 118 -3.68 6.65 -8.36
CA THR A 118 -3.17 5.28 -8.26
C THR A 118 -2.23 4.87 -9.40
N GLU A 119 -2.32 5.52 -10.56
CA GLU A 119 -1.43 5.31 -11.71
C GLU A 119 0.00 5.83 -11.50
N TYR A 120 0.22 6.94 -10.79
CA TYR A 120 1.56 7.53 -10.64
C TYR A 120 2.48 6.71 -9.73
N ILE A 121 1.93 5.96 -8.77
CA ILE A 121 2.73 5.05 -7.93
C ILE A 121 3.25 3.86 -8.75
N ILE A 122 2.59 3.48 -9.84
CA ILE A 122 3.10 2.46 -10.77
C ILE A 122 4.35 2.97 -11.50
N ILE A 123 4.52 4.28 -11.70
CA ILE A 123 5.76 4.83 -12.29
C ILE A 123 6.95 4.66 -11.33
N LEU A 124 6.73 4.76 -10.01
CA LEU A 124 7.76 4.38 -9.02
C LEU A 124 8.01 2.86 -8.99
N ARG A 125 7.04 2.02 -9.40
CA ARG A 125 7.29 0.59 -9.67
C ARG A 125 8.12 0.35 -10.94
N SER A 126 8.07 1.25 -11.92
CA SER A 126 8.53 0.99 -13.30
C SER A 126 10.03 1.22 -13.55
N LYS A 127 10.79 1.92 -12.68
CA LYS A 127 12.24 2.09 -12.87
C LYS A 127 13.09 0.83 -12.54
N ARG A 128 12.57 -0.35 -12.83
CA ARG A 128 13.35 -1.57 -13.09
C ARG A 128 12.84 -2.26 -14.35
N THR A 129 13.11 -1.66 -15.49
CA THR A 129 13.48 -2.43 -16.68
C THR A 129 14.82 -1.89 -17.17
N SER A 130 15.72 -2.82 -17.40
CA SER A 130 17.15 -2.68 -17.68
C SER A 130 17.46 -1.72 -18.84
N LEU A 131 18.29 -0.72 -18.59
CA LEU A 131 19.16 -0.14 -19.63
C LEU A 131 20.30 -1.13 -19.88
N GLY A 132 20.01 -2.15 -20.69
CA GLY A 132 21.00 -3.06 -21.25
C GLY A 132 21.33 -2.64 -22.69
N ALA A 133 22.48 -2.00 -22.85
CA ALA A 133 23.33 -1.85 -24.06
C ALA A 133 22.75 -1.18 -25.34
N PRO A 134 23.60 -0.43 -26.08
CA PRO A 134 23.19 0.29 -27.28
C PRO A 134 23.12 -0.66 -28.49
N LEU A 135 22.00 -0.63 -29.22
CA LEU A 135 21.98 -1.17 -30.58
C LEU A 135 22.65 -0.16 -31.51
N SER A 136 23.88 -0.48 -31.93
CA SER A 136 24.50 0.10 -33.10
C SER A 136 23.66 -0.22 -34.33
N TYR A 137 23.15 0.78 -35.02
CA TYR A 137 22.69 0.61 -36.41
C TYR A 137 23.77 1.16 -37.34
N ASN A 138 24.37 0.22 -38.06
CA ASN A 138 25.30 0.44 -39.14
C ASN A 138 24.53 0.19 -40.43
N THR A 139 24.42 1.19 -41.31
CA THR A 139 24.10 0.98 -42.73
C THR A 139 24.94 1.92 -43.56
N LYS A 140 26.10 1.42 -43.99
CA LYS A 140 26.66 1.73 -45.30
C LYS A 140 25.92 0.87 -46.33
N LYS A 141 25.29 1.51 -47.31
CA LYS A 141 25.47 1.23 -48.74
C LYS A 141 24.86 2.36 -49.55
#